data_AF-A0A0P9D213-F1
#
_entry.id   AF-A0A0P9D213-F1
#
_cell.length_a   1.000
_cell.length_b   1.000
_cell.length_c   1.000
_cell.angle_alpha   90.00
_cell.angle_beta   90.00
_cell.angle_gamma   90.00
#
_symmetry.space_group_name_H-M   'P 1'
#
loop_
_entity.id
_entity.type
_entity.pdbx_description
1 polymer ?
#
loop_
_entity_poly.entity_id
_entity_poly.type
_entity_poly.pdbx_seq_one_letter_code
_entity_poly.pdbx_strand_id
1 'polypeptide(L)'
;YLHTPVDSRCSPFAYLIELERDPAGPVGCLIFGRPEATRCYDGGLTYGSLADVERGRAQYDRWEVLNLARVYLLPSVQAGGKRYNSHYLPGYTDRRGVWHSTLASSAIQQALASIGADYLLQRPPCFPDEPYEIKVVLSYCDTTRHKGTIYRAAGFALARTNERGIETWYTGAGALSSYERDM
;
A
#
# COMPACT_ATOMS: atom_id res chain seq x y z
N TYR A 1 0.81 16.82 -2.17
CA TYR A 1 0.06 15.71 -1.58
C TYR A 1 0.77 15.08 -0.37
N LEU A 2 2.11 15.02 -0.29
CA LEU A 2 2.87 14.37 0.80
C LEU A 2 3.05 15.17 2.12
N HIS A 3 2.79 16.48 2.15
CA HIS A 3 2.98 17.33 3.35
C HIS A 3 1.70 17.61 4.14
N THR A 4 0.55 17.13 3.64
CA THR A 4 -0.73 17.28 4.34
C THR A 4 -0.91 16.07 5.27
N PRO A 5 -1.36 16.30 6.52
CA PRO A 5 -1.77 15.21 7.41
C PRO A 5 -2.76 14.28 6.70
N VAL A 6 -2.70 12.99 7.02
CA VAL A 6 -3.72 12.04 6.55
C VAL A 6 -5.04 12.41 7.21
N ASP A 7 -6.11 12.54 6.43
CA ASP A 7 -7.45 12.84 6.94
C ASP A 7 -7.87 11.72 7.91
N SER A 8 -8.29 12.09 9.13
CA SER A 8 -8.69 11.11 10.16
C SER A 8 -9.90 10.28 9.75
N ARG A 9 -10.74 10.78 8.84
CA ARG A 9 -11.87 10.05 8.25
C ARG A 9 -11.42 8.93 7.33
N CYS A 10 -10.19 8.98 6.83
CA CYS A 10 -9.57 7.88 6.09
C CYS A 10 -9.24 6.67 6.97
N SER A 11 -9.55 6.71 8.27
CA SER A 11 -9.41 5.55 9.15
C SER A 11 -8.00 4.95 9.08
N PRO A 12 -6.94 5.75 9.37
CA PRO A 12 -5.58 5.32 9.13
C PRO A 12 -5.20 4.11 9.99
N PHE A 13 -4.34 3.28 9.42
CA PHE A 13 -3.62 2.17 10.04
C PHE A 13 -2.15 2.29 9.64
N ALA A 14 -1.22 1.99 10.53
CA ALA A 14 0.20 2.09 10.23
C ALA A 14 0.99 0.87 10.68
N TYR A 15 1.85 0.36 9.80
CA TYR A 15 2.95 -0.51 10.19
C TYR A 15 4.19 0.31 10.45
N LEU A 16 4.91 -0.03 11.51
CA LEU A 16 6.28 0.41 11.73
C LEU A 16 7.21 -0.55 10.98
N ILE A 17 8.21 0.00 10.30
CA ILE A 17 9.25 -0.79 9.62
C ILE A 17 10.44 -0.87 10.55
N GLU A 18 10.76 -2.08 11.01
CA GLU A 18 11.91 -2.36 11.85
C GLU A 18 12.90 -3.23 11.08
N LEU A 19 14.19 -3.06 11.35
CA LEU A 19 15.23 -3.94 10.82
C LEU A 19 15.64 -4.88 11.94
N GLU A 20 15.56 -6.19 11.70
CA GLU A 20 15.91 -7.23 12.68
C GLU A 20 17.30 -7.01 13.32
N ARG A 21 18.25 -6.48 12.55
CA ARG A 21 19.64 -6.28 12.97
C ARG A 21 19.95 -4.87 13.49
N ASP A 22 18.94 -4.02 13.64
CA ASP A 22 19.12 -2.63 14.08
C ASP A 22 18.37 -2.38 15.40
N PRO A 23 19.08 -2.28 16.53
CA PRO A 23 18.45 -2.03 17.82
C PRO A 23 17.98 -0.59 18.00
N ALA A 24 18.19 0.30 17.01
CA ALA A 24 17.84 1.71 17.11
C ALA A 24 16.34 2.03 16.91
N GLY A 25 15.50 1.00 16.80
CA GLY A 25 14.05 1.14 16.64
C GLY A 25 13.60 1.31 15.18
N PRO A 26 12.33 1.74 14.97
CA PRO A 26 11.73 1.84 13.64
C PRO A 26 12.51 2.74 12.68
N VAL A 27 12.73 2.25 11.46
CA VAL A 27 13.39 2.95 10.35
C VAL A 27 12.43 3.52 9.32
N GLY A 28 11.13 3.38 9.54
CA GLY A 28 10.11 3.87 8.63
C GLY A 28 8.71 3.46 9.04
N CYS A 29 7.75 3.80 8.21
CA CYS A 29 6.37 3.35 8.36
C CYS A 29 5.65 3.26 7.00
N LEU A 30 4.64 2.40 6.97
CA LEU A 30 3.66 2.31 5.89
C LEU A 30 2.31 2.73 6.47
N ILE A 31 1.63 3.68 5.83
CA ILE A 31 0.31 4.14 6.27
C ILE A 31 -0.73 3.74 5.24
N PHE A 32 -1.70 2.96 5.70
CA PHE A 32 -2.88 2.54 4.97
C PHE A 32 -4.10 3.32 5.45
N GLY A 33 -5.11 3.44 4.61
CA GLY A 33 -6.41 4.00 4.97
C GLY A 33 -7.41 3.83 3.85
N ARG A 34 -8.63 4.31 4.07
CA ARG A 34 -9.65 4.36 3.02
C ARG A 34 -9.24 5.32 1.90
N PRO A 35 -9.51 4.98 0.63
CA PRO A 35 -9.31 5.92 -0.48
C PRO A 35 -10.09 7.23 -0.24
N GLU A 36 -9.49 8.37 -0.62
CA GLU A 36 -10.18 9.66 -0.53
C GLU A 36 -11.36 9.76 -1.51
N ALA A 37 -11.17 9.25 -2.73
CA ALA A 37 -12.26 9.12 -3.69
C ALA A 37 -13.14 7.92 -3.32
N THR A 38 -14.44 8.14 -3.18
CA THR A 38 -15.42 7.11 -2.83
C THR A 38 -15.86 6.25 -3.99
N ARG A 39 -15.52 6.64 -5.23
CA ARG A 39 -15.86 5.93 -6.47
C ARG A 39 -14.86 6.20 -7.57
N CYS A 40 -14.69 5.24 -8.45
CA CYS A 40 -13.93 5.31 -9.69
C CYS A 40 -14.45 4.25 -10.65
N TYR A 41 -14.78 4.64 -11.88
CA TYR A 41 -15.42 3.78 -12.87
C TYR A 41 -14.57 3.60 -14.15
N ASP A 42 -13.29 3.97 -14.09
CA ASP A 42 -12.38 4.00 -15.23
C ASP A 42 -11.00 3.41 -14.92
N GLY A 43 -10.33 2.93 -15.96
CA GLY A 43 -9.00 2.32 -15.88
C GLY A 43 -9.00 0.87 -15.40
N GLY A 44 -7.83 0.38 -14.99
CA GLY A 44 -7.61 -1.01 -14.55
C GLY A 44 -8.14 -1.33 -13.15
N LEU A 45 -8.64 -0.33 -12.41
CA LEU A 45 -9.23 -0.50 -11.09
C LEU A 45 -10.50 0.34 -10.99
N THR A 46 -11.65 -0.32 -10.86
CA THR A 46 -12.95 0.33 -10.66
C THR A 46 -13.55 -0.08 -9.32
N TYR A 47 -14.08 0.89 -8.59
CA TYR A 47 -14.72 0.66 -7.30
C TYR A 47 -15.83 1.69 -7.04
N GLY A 48 -16.84 1.31 -6.28
CA GLY A 48 -18.02 2.15 -6.05
C GLY A 48 -18.85 1.70 -4.85
N SER A 49 -20.16 1.89 -4.93
CA SER A 49 -21.10 1.31 -3.97
C SER A 49 -21.44 -0.14 -4.31
N LEU A 50 -22.01 -0.89 -3.37
CA LEU A 50 -22.52 -2.24 -3.60
C LEU A 50 -23.47 -2.30 -4.81
N ALA A 51 -24.37 -1.32 -4.94
CA ALA A 51 -25.26 -1.21 -6.08
C ALA A 51 -24.52 -0.97 -7.42
N ASP A 52 -23.34 -0.33 -7.41
CA ASP A 52 -22.51 -0.21 -8.62
C ASP A 52 -21.87 -1.54 -8.99
N VAL A 53 -21.48 -2.36 -8.00
CA VAL A 53 -20.94 -3.71 -8.23
C VAL A 53 -22.01 -4.64 -8.79
N GLU A 54 -23.19 -4.67 -8.17
CA GLU A 54 -24.34 -5.49 -8.62
C GLU A 54 -24.78 -5.14 -10.04
N ARG A 55 -24.65 -3.87 -10.44
CA ARG A 55 -24.95 -3.38 -11.79
C ARG A 55 -23.79 -3.53 -12.78
N GLY A 56 -22.66 -4.10 -12.35
CA GLY A 56 -21.46 -4.29 -13.19
C GLY A 56 -20.75 -3.00 -13.58
N ARG A 57 -20.99 -1.88 -12.88
CA ARG A 57 -20.32 -0.59 -13.11
C ARG A 57 -18.97 -0.50 -12.41
N ALA A 58 -18.76 -1.30 -11.38
CA ALA A 58 -17.53 -1.35 -10.60
C ALA A 58 -17.15 -2.82 -10.32
N GLN A 59 -15.86 -3.10 -10.24
CA GLN A 59 -15.35 -4.44 -9.88
C GLN A 59 -15.37 -4.69 -8.37
N TYR A 60 -15.23 -3.64 -7.57
CA TYR A 60 -15.13 -3.72 -6.11
C TYR A 60 -16.07 -2.73 -5.44
N ASP A 61 -16.58 -3.08 -4.27
CA ASP A 61 -17.15 -2.10 -3.36
C ASP A 61 -16.01 -1.27 -2.74
N ARG A 62 -16.27 0.00 -2.44
CA ARG A 62 -15.32 0.92 -1.80
C ARG A 62 -14.74 0.38 -0.49
N TRP A 63 -15.49 -0.48 0.22
CA TRP A 63 -15.09 -1.09 1.48
C TRP A 63 -14.11 -2.25 1.28
N GLU A 64 -14.02 -2.80 0.07
CA GLU A 64 -13.06 -3.84 -0.31
C GLU A 64 -11.70 -3.25 -0.75
N VAL A 65 -11.58 -1.91 -0.77
CA VAL A 65 -10.38 -1.19 -1.24
C VAL A 65 -9.71 -0.44 -0.10
N LEU A 66 -8.39 -0.60 0.02
CA LEU A 66 -7.51 0.23 0.83
C LEU A 66 -6.55 1.03 -0.03
N ASN A 67 -6.05 2.12 0.54
CA ASN A 67 -5.05 3.00 -0.06
C ASN A 67 -3.77 2.95 0.79
N LEU A 68 -2.66 2.52 0.21
CA LEU A 68 -1.32 2.77 0.73
C LEU A 68 -1.01 4.27 0.53
N ALA A 69 -1.41 5.07 1.51
CA ALA A 69 -1.39 6.52 1.46
C ALA A 69 0.01 7.12 1.64
N ARG A 70 0.88 6.45 2.41
CA ARG A 70 2.27 6.87 2.64
C ARG A 70 3.22 5.70 2.75
N VAL A 71 4.39 5.89 2.17
CA VAL A 71 5.60 5.11 2.40
C VAL A 71 6.65 6.08 2.91
N TYR A 72 7.09 5.91 4.16
CA TYR A 72 8.13 6.73 4.75
C TYR A 72 9.28 5.87 5.23
N LEU A 73 10.50 6.28 4.90
CA LEU A 73 11.74 5.66 5.35
C LEU A 73 12.65 6.75 5.89
N LEU A 74 13.36 6.49 6.98
CA LEU A 74 14.33 7.42 7.54
C LEU A 74 15.44 7.72 6.52
N PRO A 75 15.95 8.96 6.46
CA PRO A 75 17.07 9.30 5.58
C PRO A 75 18.30 8.40 5.75
N SER A 76 18.51 7.83 6.95
CA SER A 76 19.61 6.90 7.22
C SER A 76 19.58 5.63 6.38
N VAL A 77 18.41 5.15 5.98
CA VAL A 77 18.23 3.92 5.18
C VAL A 77 17.93 4.20 3.70
N GLN A 78 17.98 5.47 3.27
CA GLN A 78 17.85 5.89 1.88
C GLN A 78 19.22 6.04 1.23
N ALA A 79 19.28 6.13 -0.12
CA ALA A 79 20.54 6.25 -0.86
C ALA A 79 21.43 7.39 -0.32
N GLY A 80 22.70 7.08 -0.02
CA GLY A 80 23.65 8.01 0.61
C GLY A 80 23.53 8.11 2.14
N GLY A 81 22.54 7.46 2.74
CA GLY A 81 22.37 7.36 4.18
C GLY A 81 23.38 6.41 4.84
N LYS A 82 23.71 6.67 6.11
CA LYS A 82 24.66 5.89 6.91
C LYS A 82 24.34 4.39 7.07
N ARG A 83 23.08 3.98 6.90
CA ARG A 83 22.62 2.60 6.94
C ARG A 83 22.28 2.04 5.55
N TYR A 84 22.54 2.78 4.47
CA TYR A 84 22.29 2.33 3.10
C TYR A 84 23.42 1.42 2.60
N ASN A 85 23.40 0.18 3.04
CA ASN A 85 24.34 -0.85 2.60
C ASN A 85 23.78 -2.26 2.85
N SER A 86 24.46 -3.25 2.26
CA SER A 86 24.08 -4.67 2.33
C SER A 86 24.20 -5.29 3.73
N HIS A 87 24.83 -4.62 4.70
CA HIS A 87 24.92 -5.12 6.07
C HIS A 87 23.61 -4.90 6.82
N TYR A 88 22.93 -3.77 6.59
CA TYR A 88 21.68 -3.43 7.28
C TYR A 88 20.43 -3.74 6.46
N LEU A 89 20.49 -3.60 5.14
CA LEU A 89 19.30 -3.57 4.30
C LEU A 89 19.25 -4.75 3.33
N PRO A 90 18.05 -5.28 3.02
CA PRO A 90 17.90 -6.21 1.92
C PRO A 90 18.17 -5.48 0.60
N GLY A 91 18.73 -6.20 -0.37
CA GLY A 91 19.09 -5.60 -1.65
C GLY A 91 19.77 -6.58 -2.61
N TYR A 92 20.18 -6.05 -3.76
CA TYR A 92 20.94 -6.80 -4.77
C TYR A 92 22.00 -5.90 -5.40
N THR A 93 23.05 -6.51 -5.95
CA THR A 93 24.06 -5.82 -6.74
C THR A 93 23.71 -5.96 -8.22
N ASP A 94 23.64 -4.85 -8.94
CA ASP A 94 23.36 -4.88 -10.38
C ASP A 94 24.58 -5.33 -11.21
N ARG A 95 24.37 -5.49 -12.51
CA ARG A 95 25.42 -5.89 -13.46
C ARG A 95 26.63 -4.93 -13.55
N ARG A 96 26.53 -3.73 -12.99
CA ARG A 96 27.60 -2.72 -12.95
C ARG A 96 28.33 -2.70 -11.60
N GLY A 97 28.01 -3.64 -10.70
CA GLY A 97 28.59 -3.70 -9.36
C GLY A 97 27.99 -2.69 -8.39
N VAL A 98 26.87 -2.03 -8.73
CA VAL A 98 26.20 -1.07 -7.84
C VAL A 98 25.18 -1.80 -6.99
N TRP A 99 25.28 -1.65 -5.67
CA TRP A 99 24.31 -2.22 -4.73
C TRP A 99 23.06 -1.34 -4.62
N HIS A 100 21.88 -1.96 -4.64
CA HIS A 100 20.57 -1.33 -4.54
C HIS A 100 19.74 -1.96 -3.42
N SER A 101 19.19 -1.12 -2.55
CA SER A 101 18.25 -1.56 -1.51
C SER A 101 16.88 -1.95 -2.09
N THR A 102 16.31 -3.04 -1.57
CA THR A 102 14.91 -3.45 -1.82
C THR A 102 14.00 -3.19 -0.63
N LEU A 103 14.48 -2.49 0.41
CA LEU A 103 13.75 -2.29 1.68
C LEU A 103 12.30 -1.83 1.46
N ALA A 104 12.09 -0.80 0.64
CA ALA A 104 10.75 -0.24 0.40
C ALA A 104 9.79 -1.28 -0.21
N SER A 105 10.21 -1.96 -1.29
CA SER A 105 9.36 -2.95 -1.96
C SER A 105 9.13 -4.19 -1.09
N SER A 106 10.16 -4.65 -0.38
CA SER A 106 10.05 -5.80 0.53
C SER A 106 9.13 -5.51 1.72
N ALA A 107 9.19 -4.31 2.29
CA ALA A 107 8.28 -3.90 3.36
C ALA A 107 6.83 -3.81 2.88
N ILE A 108 6.61 -3.26 1.68
CA ILE A 108 5.27 -3.21 1.07
C ILE A 108 4.73 -4.63 0.84
N GLN A 109 5.52 -5.54 0.29
CA GLN A 109 5.12 -6.93 0.07
C GLN A 109 4.74 -7.65 1.37
N GLN A 110 5.51 -7.46 2.44
CA GLN A 110 5.18 -8.01 3.76
C GLN A 110 3.87 -7.43 4.29
N ALA A 111 3.67 -6.12 4.20
CA ALA A 111 2.42 -5.51 4.62
C ALA A 111 1.21 -6.00 3.82
N LEU A 112 1.34 -6.17 2.50
CA LEU A 112 0.24 -6.66 1.65
C LEU A 112 -0.25 -8.06 2.02
N ALA A 113 0.62 -8.89 2.62
CA ALA A 113 0.26 -10.24 3.03
C ALA A 113 -0.71 -10.26 4.22
N SER A 114 -0.71 -9.23 5.07
CA SER A 114 -1.44 -9.23 6.35
C SER A 114 -2.39 -8.05 6.52
N ILE A 115 -2.26 -6.98 5.73
CA ILE A 115 -2.99 -5.72 5.94
C ILE A 115 -4.51 -5.90 5.94
N GLY A 116 -5.06 -6.85 5.18
CA GLY A 116 -6.50 -7.09 5.16
C GLY A 116 -7.03 -7.50 6.54
N ALA A 117 -6.41 -8.52 7.14
CA ALA A 117 -6.77 -9.01 8.46
C ALA A 117 -6.44 -7.98 9.55
N ASP A 118 -5.22 -7.44 9.56
CA ASP A 118 -4.77 -6.51 10.60
C ASP A 118 -5.61 -5.22 10.65
N TYR A 119 -6.03 -4.72 9.48
CA TYR A 119 -6.91 -3.57 9.38
C TYR A 119 -8.30 -3.87 9.96
N LEU A 120 -8.87 -5.03 9.63
CA LEU A 120 -10.21 -5.45 10.09
C LEU A 120 -10.23 -5.80 11.58
N LEU A 121 -9.15 -6.34 12.14
CA LEU A 121 -9.03 -6.56 13.60
C LEU A 121 -9.10 -5.24 14.39
N GLN A 122 -8.50 -4.18 13.86
CA GLN A 122 -8.59 -2.85 14.49
C GLN A 122 -9.91 -2.15 14.18
N ARG A 123 -10.55 -2.48 13.06
CA ARG A 123 -11.78 -1.84 12.56
C ARG A 123 -12.75 -2.91 12.08
N PRO A 124 -13.40 -3.64 13.01
CA PRO A 124 -14.32 -4.70 12.66
C PRO A 124 -15.46 -4.18 11.79
N PRO A 125 -15.96 -4.98 10.82
CA PRO A 125 -17.08 -4.59 9.98
C PRO A 125 -18.35 -4.43 10.82
N CYS A 126 -19.10 -3.36 10.59
CA CYS A 126 -20.41 -3.18 11.23
C CYS A 126 -21.50 -4.05 10.60
N PHE A 127 -21.34 -4.41 9.32
CA PHE A 127 -22.27 -5.22 8.53
C PHE A 127 -21.51 -6.41 7.93
N PRO A 128 -21.38 -7.53 8.66
CA PRO A 128 -20.64 -8.71 8.19
C PRO A 128 -21.25 -9.37 6.96
N ASP A 129 -22.54 -9.13 6.70
CA ASP A 129 -23.23 -9.66 5.51
C ASP A 129 -22.96 -8.83 4.24
N GLU A 130 -22.34 -7.65 4.37
CA GLU A 130 -21.92 -6.80 3.24
C GLU A 130 -20.45 -7.05 2.87
N PRO A 131 -20.00 -6.73 1.63
CA PRO A 131 -18.58 -6.87 1.29
C PRO A 131 -17.66 -6.01 2.17
N TYR A 132 -16.89 -6.66 3.05
CA TYR A 132 -15.95 -5.99 3.94
C TYR A 132 -14.49 -6.45 3.78
N GLU A 133 -14.28 -7.65 3.20
CA GLU A 133 -12.95 -8.21 2.98
C GLU A 133 -12.14 -7.26 2.08
N ILE A 134 -10.97 -6.84 2.56
CA ILE A 134 -10.08 -6.01 1.76
C ILE A 134 -9.49 -6.88 0.65
N LYS A 135 -9.88 -6.60 -0.60
CA LYS A 135 -9.42 -7.34 -1.79
C LYS A 135 -8.32 -6.63 -2.53
N VAL A 136 -8.28 -5.30 -2.50
CA VAL A 136 -7.35 -4.50 -3.31
C VAL A 136 -6.72 -3.39 -2.48
N VAL A 137 -5.42 -3.18 -2.72
CA VAL A 137 -4.70 -2.01 -2.26
C VAL A 137 -4.33 -1.15 -3.46
N LEU A 138 -4.68 0.13 -3.42
CA LEU A 138 -4.23 1.14 -4.37
C LEU A 138 -3.16 2.06 -3.76
N SER A 139 -2.42 2.77 -4.60
CA SER A 139 -1.53 3.86 -4.18
C SER A 139 -1.40 4.90 -5.29
N TYR A 140 -1.20 6.16 -4.91
CA TYR A 140 -1.02 7.27 -5.84
C TYR A 140 0.45 7.65 -5.96
N CYS A 141 0.94 7.78 -7.19
CA CYS A 141 2.33 8.16 -7.48
C CYS A 141 2.37 9.41 -8.37
N ASP A 142 2.93 10.49 -7.84
CA ASP A 142 3.21 11.70 -8.62
C ASP A 142 4.50 11.49 -9.42
N THR A 143 4.38 11.36 -10.74
CA THR A 143 5.50 11.07 -11.64
C THR A 143 6.54 12.18 -11.73
N THR A 144 6.19 13.40 -11.32
CA THR A 144 7.14 14.53 -11.23
C THR A 144 8.17 14.32 -10.12
N ARG A 145 7.89 13.42 -9.16
CA ARG A 145 8.73 13.16 -7.97
C ARG A 145 9.22 11.73 -7.88
N HIS A 146 8.41 10.77 -8.32
CA HIS A 146 8.68 9.34 -8.15
C HIS A 146 8.36 8.55 -9.42
N LYS A 147 9.18 7.54 -9.75
CA LYS A 147 9.04 6.75 -11.00
C LYS A 147 8.17 5.48 -10.85
N GLY A 148 7.42 5.36 -9.76
CA GLY A 148 6.64 4.16 -9.44
C GLY A 148 7.46 2.86 -9.25
N THR A 149 8.80 2.95 -9.17
CA THR A 149 9.70 1.77 -9.14
C THR A 149 9.39 0.84 -7.96
N ILE A 150 9.14 1.41 -6.78
CA ILE A 150 8.85 0.63 -5.57
C ILE A 150 7.53 -0.13 -5.68
N TYR A 151 6.52 0.44 -6.36
CA TYR A 151 5.22 -0.18 -6.56
C TYR A 151 5.33 -1.36 -7.55
N ARG A 152 6.01 -1.16 -8.67
CA ARG A 152 6.31 -2.26 -9.61
C ARG A 152 7.07 -3.39 -8.96
N ALA A 153 8.13 -3.07 -8.21
CA ALA A 153 8.92 -4.05 -7.49
C ALA A 153 8.11 -4.78 -6.40
N ALA A 154 7.08 -4.12 -5.84
CA ALA A 154 6.17 -4.71 -4.87
C ALA A 154 5.00 -5.50 -5.51
N GLY A 155 4.92 -5.58 -6.84
CA GLY A 155 3.87 -6.34 -7.55
C GLY A 155 2.64 -5.53 -7.97
N PHE A 156 2.66 -4.21 -7.86
CA PHE A 156 1.56 -3.37 -8.32
C PHE A 156 1.54 -3.27 -9.84
N ALA A 157 0.33 -3.27 -10.39
CA ALA A 157 0.03 -2.90 -11.77
C ALA A 157 -0.42 -1.43 -11.85
N LEU A 158 -0.16 -0.79 -12.99
CA LEU A 158 -0.67 0.56 -13.26
C LEU A 158 -2.14 0.47 -13.66
N ALA A 159 -3.03 1.10 -12.90
CA ALA A 159 -4.46 1.17 -13.21
C ALA A 159 -4.78 2.29 -14.19
N ARG A 160 -4.23 3.49 -13.95
CA ARG A 160 -4.52 4.70 -14.74
C ARG A 160 -3.50 5.80 -14.48
N THR A 161 -3.47 6.78 -15.36
CA THR A 161 -2.75 8.05 -15.20
C THR A 161 -3.72 9.18 -15.47
N ASN A 162 -3.83 10.15 -14.56
CA ASN A 162 -4.71 11.30 -14.76
C ASN A 162 -4.03 12.41 -15.59
N GLU A 163 -4.79 13.44 -15.98
CA GLU A 163 -4.31 14.59 -16.75
C GLU A 163 -3.15 15.35 -16.11
N ARG A 164 -2.98 15.21 -14.78
CA ARG A 164 -1.90 15.83 -14.00
C ARG A 164 -0.66 14.95 -13.90
N GLY A 165 -0.63 13.82 -14.60
CA GLY A 165 0.48 12.86 -14.57
C GLY A 165 0.56 12.05 -13.26
N ILE A 166 -0.50 12.04 -12.44
CA ILE A 166 -0.56 11.19 -11.24
C ILE A 166 -0.99 9.80 -11.68
N GLU A 167 -0.12 8.82 -11.41
CA GLU A 167 -0.39 7.41 -11.63
C GLU A 167 -1.14 6.81 -10.43
N THR A 168 -2.13 5.97 -10.71
CA THR A 168 -2.76 5.10 -9.73
C THR A 168 -2.28 3.67 -9.95
N TRP A 169 -1.61 3.13 -8.94
CA TRP A 169 -1.10 1.77 -8.89
C TRP A 169 -2.04 0.92 -8.03
N TYR A 170 -2.20 -0.37 -8.35
CA TYR A 170 -2.99 -1.29 -7.52
C TYR A 170 -2.45 -2.72 -7.53
N THR A 171 -2.79 -3.48 -6.50
CA THR A 171 -2.51 -4.91 -6.38
C THR A 171 -3.57 -5.59 -5.50
N GLY A 172 -3.68 -6.91 -5.58
CA GLY A 172 -4.47 -7.68 -4.63
C GLY A 172 -3.89 -7.58 -3.21
N ALA A 173 -4.76 -7.55 -2.21
CA ALA A 173 -4.40 -7.78 -0.82
C ALA A 173 -4.36 -9.29 -0.54
N GLY A 174 -3.62 -9.71 0.49
CA GLY A 174 -3.69 -11.08 1.00
C GLY A 174 -5.13 -11.45 1.37
N ALA A 175 -5.59 -12.60 0.88
CA ALA A 175 -6.93 -13.10 1.21
C ALA A 175 -7.00 -13.47 2.69
N LEU A 176 -8.18 -13.27 3.30
CA LEU A 176 -8.42 -13.76 4.65
C LEU A 176 -8.39 -15.29 4.68
N SER A 177 -7.69 -15.85 5.65
CA SER A 177 -7.79 -17.26 6.00
C SER A 177 -9.21 -17.59 6.49
N SER A 178 -9.56 -18.88 6.51
CA SER A 178 -10.85 -19.33 7.06
C SER A 178 -11.04 -18.86 8.51
N TYR A 179 -9.99 -18.92 9.31
CA TYR A 179 -10.03 -18.46 10.71
C TYR A 179 -10.29 -16.95 10.80
N GLU A 180 -9.67 -16.15 9.93
CA GLU A 180 -9.88 -14.69 9.92
C GLU A 180 -11.26 -14.27 9.40
N ARG A 181 -11.96 -15.15 8.69
CA ARG A 181 -13.36 -14.92 8.29
C ARG A 181 -14.37 -15.24 9.39
N ASP A 182 -13.99 -16.11 10.31
CA ASP A 182 -14.86 -16.60 11.40
C ASP A 182 -14.73 -15.76 12.70
N MET A 183 -13.79 -14.80 12.75
CA MET A 183 -13.59 -13.85 13.85
C MET A 183 -14.57 -12.68 13.80
#